data_AF-A0A6A2WK19-F1
#
_entry.id   AF-A0A6A2WK19-F1
#
_cell.length_a   1.000
_cell.length_b   1.000
_cell.length_c   1.000
_cell.angle_alpha   90.00
_cell.angle_beta   90.00
_cell.angle_gamma   90.00
#
_symmetry.space_group_name_H-M   'P 1'
#
loop_
_entity.id
_entity.type
_entity.pdbx_description
1 polymer ?
#
loop_
_entity_poly.entity_id
_entity_poly.type
_entity_poly.pdbx_seq_one_letter_code
_entity_poly.pdbx_strand_id
1 'polypeptide(L)'
;MISPKGSQLSPILLSLLNTFEATLSERLKKIVPKDKGDILSLSWMKLTMELLYEIHCDIKNLITELDLPVTDWDEKWMDVYLDISVKLLDISNAFTSELTRLIQGHLMLQYVLHKLESYSPEQFTRASSSLDN
;
A
#
# COMPACT_ATOMS: atom_id res chain seq x y z
N MET A 1 -2.59 -13.71 -25.50
CA MET A 1 -2.08 -14.89 -24.78
C MET A 1 -0.68 -15.19 -25.30
N ILE A 2 0.34 -14.91 -24.50
CA ILE A 2 1.73 -15.22 -24.85
C ILE A 2 2.15 -16.33 -23.91
N SER A 3 2.05 -17.59 -24.38
CA SER A 3 2.69 -18.72 -23.72
C SER A 3 4.16 -18.73 -24.14
N PRO A 4 5.13 -18.84 -23.21
CA PRO A 4 6.50 -19.12 -23.61
C PRO A 4 6.48 -20.46 -24.37
N LYS A 5 7.17 -20.52 -25.51
CA LYS A 5 7.29 -21.76 -26.27
C LYS A 5 8.13 -22.75 -25.45
N GLY A 6 7.47 -23.78 -24.95
CA GLY A 6 8.12 -25.03 -24.55
C GLY A 6 8.84 -25.01 -23.20
N SER A 7 8.13 -24.76 -22.11
CA SER A 7 8.49 -25.37 -20.82
C SER A 7 7.20 -25.60 -20.04
N GLN A 8 6.87 -26.87 -19.79
CA GLN A 8 6.00 -27.12 -18.65
C GLN A 8 6.76 -26.57 -17.45
N LEU A 9 6.20 -25.56 -16.77
CA LEU A 9 6.76 -25.06 -15.52
C LEU A 9 7.06 -26.29 -14.66
N SER A 10 8.28 -26.35 -14.09
CA SER A 10 8.64 -27.43 -13.17
C SER A 10 7.51 -27.62 -12.15
N PRO A 11 7.12 -28.85 -11.78
CA PRO A 11 6.07 -29.10 -10.79
C PRO A 11 6.26 -28.28 -9.51
N ILE A 12 7.52 -28.02 -9.13
CA ILE A 12 7.90 -27.19 -8.00
C ILE A 12 7.50 -25.72 -8.24
N LEU A 13 7.84 -25.18 -9.41
CA LEU A 13 7.52 -23.81 -9.81
C LEU A 13 6.01 -23.57 -9.91
N LEU A 14 5.29 -24.57 -10.42
CA LEU A 14 3.84 -24.54 -10.56
C LEU A 14 3.15 -24.61 -9.19
N SER A 15 3.68 -25.44 -8.27
CA SER A 15 3.25 -25.48 -6.87
C SER A 15 3.49 -24.14 -6.16
N LEU A 16 4.65 -23.53 -6.37
CA LEU A 16 5.04 -22.24 -5.80
C LEU A 16 4.06 -21.13 -6.24
N LEU A 17 3.83 -21.05 -7.55
CA LEU A 17 2.95 -20.06 -8.15
C LEU A 17 1.50 -20.24 -7.67
N ASN A 18 0.99 -21.47 -7.67
CA ASN A 18 -0.37 -21.76 -7.18
C ASN A 18 -0.53 -21.36 -5.69
N THR A 19 0.50 -21.59 -4.87
CA THR A 19 0.48 -21.22 -3.45
C THR A 19 0.45 -19.70 -3.28
N PHE A 20 1.28 -18.99 -4.04
CA PHE A 20 1.30 -17.53 -4.06
C PHE A 20 -0.05 -16.96 -4.52
N GLU A 21 -0.58 -17.43 -5.66
CA GLU A 21 -1.86 -16.95 -6.20
C GLU A 21 -3.03 -17.21 -5.25
N ALA A 22 -3.08 -18.38 -4.60
CA ALA A 22 -4.10 -18.70 -3.61
C ALA A 22 -4.03 -17.74 -2.41
N THR A 23 -2.82 -17.48 -1.90
CA THR A 23 -2.57 -16.59 -0.76
C THR A 23 -2.95 -15.14 -1.11
N LEU A 24 -2.51 -14.66 -2.29
CA LEU A 24 -2.83 -13.33 -2.79
C LEU A 24 -4.34 -13.16 -2.98
N SER A 25 -5.02 -14.16 -3.53
CA SER A 25 -6.48 -14.14 -3.72
C SER A 25 -7.22 -14.03 -2.38
N GLU A 26 -6.82 -14.81 -1.38
CA GLU A 26 -7.43 -14.75 -0.05
C GLU A 26 -7.21 -13.37 0.60
N ARG A 27 -6.01 -12.81 0.48
CA ARG A 27 -5.66 -11.50 0.99
C ARG A 27 -6.46 -10.39 0.31
N LEU A 28 -6.54 -10.38 -1.02
CA LEU A 28 -7.32 -9.39 -1.76
C LEU A 28 -8.81 -9.42 -1.40
N LYS A 29 -9.38 -10.60 -1.14
CA LYS A 29 -10.77 -10.73 -0.64
C LYS A 29 -10.99 -10.01 0.70
N LYS A 30 -9.96 -9.88 1.54
CA LYS A 30 -10.04 -9.16 2.83
C LYS A 30 -10.10 -7.63 2.65
N ILE A 31 -9.55 -7.10 1.56
CA ILE A 31 -9.62 -5.67 1.22
C ILE A 31 -10.99 -5.27 0.65
N VAL A 32 -11.73 -6.21 0.05
CA VAL A 32 -13.04 -5.92 -0.55
C VAL A 32 -13.97 -5.36 0.55
N PRO A 33 -14.41 -4.09 0.42
CA PRO A 33 -15.28 -3.46 1.41
C PRO A 33 -16.60 -4.22 1.50
N LYS A 34 -17.10 -4.45 2.73
CA LYS A 34 -18.39 -5.12 2.95
C LYS A 34 -19.57 -4.18 2.66
N ASP A 35 -19.37 -2.89 2.91
CA ASP A 35 -20.31 -1.81 2.61
C ASP A 35 -19.59 -0.69 1.84
N LYS A 36 -20.32 0.09 1.04
CA LYS A 36 -19.81 1.29 0.37
C LYS A 36 -19.36 2.36 1.38
N GLY A 37 -19.92 2.38 2.59
CA GLY A 37 -19.55 3.31 3.66
C GLY A 37 -18.23 2.96 4.39
N ASP A 38 -17.73 1.73 4.26
CA ASP A 38 -16.46 1.31 4.87
C ASP A 38 -15.23 1.77 4.07
N ILE A 39 -15.44 2.15 2.80
CA ILE A 39 -14.41 2.64 1.89
C ILE A 39 -13.84 3.95 2.45
N LEU A 40 -12.51 4.02 2.58
CA LEU A 40 -11.77 5.17 3.13
C LEU A 40 -11.97 5.43 4.64
N SER A 41 -12.58 4.49 5.38
CA SER A 41 -12.51 4.52 6.84
C SER A 41 -11.07 4.29 7.34
N LEU A 42 -10.71 4.85 8.51
CA LEU A 42 -9.37 4.67 9.08
C LEU A 42 -9.04 3.19 9.33
N SER A 43 -10.04 2.40 9.74
CA SER A 43 -9.91 0.95 9.91
C SER A 43 -9.63 0.24 8.58
N TRP A 44 -10.33 0.61 7.51
CA TRP A 44 -10.09 0.06 6.18
C TRP A 44 -8.72 0.45 5.63
N MET A 45 -8.29 1.69 5.82
CA MET A 45 -6.96 2.17 5.43
C MET A 45 -5.85 1.41 6.17
N LYS A 46 -6.01 1.22 7.49
CA LYS A 46 -5.07 0.43 8.30
C LYS A 46 -4.96 -1.00 7.80
N LEU A 47 -6.11 -1.68 7.61
CA LEU A 47 -6.16 -3.04 7.08
C LEU A 47 -5.48 -3.12 5.71
N THR A 48 -5.77 -2.17 4.83
CA THR A 48 -5.19 -2.11 3.47
C THR A 48 -3.67 -1.96 3.54
N MET A 49 -3.15 -1.15 4.47
CA MET A 49 -1.72 -0.95 4.65
C MET A 49 -1.01 -2.21 5.17
N GLU A 50 -1.60 -2.88 6.16
CA GLU A 50 -1.08 -4.15 6.69
C GLU A 50 -1.06 -5.22 5.58
N LEU A 51 -2.11 -5.29 4.79
CA LEU A 51 -2.24 -6.27 3.71
C LEU A 51 -1.32 -5.97 2.52
N LEU A 52 -1.06 -4.70 2.22
CA LEU A 52 -0.07 -4.29 1.21
C LEU A 52 1.35 -4.71 1.62
N TYR A 53 1.72 -4.50 2.89
CA TYR A 53 3.01 -4.94 3.43
C TYR A 53 3.16 -6.46 3.34
N GLU A 54 2.11 -7.18 3.73
CA GLU A 54 2.01 -8.63 3.63
C GLU A 54 2.21 -9.15 2.19
N ILE A 55 1.52 -8.56 1.21
CA ILE A 55 1.67 -8.91 -0.21
C ILE A 55 3.09 -8.63 -0.71
N HIS A 56 3.68 -7.50 -0.31
CA HIS A 56 5.07 -7.18 -0.65
C HIS A 56 6.06 -8.23 -0.09
N CYS A 57 5.85 -8.69 1.15
CA CYS A 57 6.64 -9.78 1.72
C CYS A 57 6.49 -11.09 0.95
N ASP A 58 5.27 -11.46 0.54
CA ASP A 58 5.03 -12.67 -0.26
C ASP A 58 5.72 -12.60 -1.62
N ILE A 59 5.66 -11.44 -2.30
CA ILE A 59 6.35 -11.22 -3.58
C ILE A 59 7.86 -11.36 -3.40
N LYS A 60 8.42 -10.78 -2.34
CA LYS A 60 9.85 -10.90 -2.04
C LYS A 60 10.26 -12.35 -1.82
N ASN A 61 9.47 -13.11 -1.07
CA ASN A 61 9.71 -14.54 -0.83
C ASN A 61 9.63 -15.33 -2.13
N LEU A 62 8.59 -15.08 -2.95
CA LEU A 62 8.43 -15.71 -4.26
C LEU A 62 9.63 -15.44 -5.16
N ILE A 63 10.10 -14.20 -5.26
CA ILE A 63 11.30 -13.85 -6.06
C ILE A 63 12.53 -14.61 -5.57
N THR A 64 12.69 -14.72 -4.25
CA THR A 64 13.81 -15.44 -3.62
C THR A 64 13.74 -16.94 -3.89
N GLU A 65 12.55 -17.53 -3.79
CA GLU A 65 12.31 -18.96 -4.01
C GLU A 65 12.36 -19.37 -5.49
N LEU A 66 11.97 -18.47 -6.39
CA LEU A 66 12.11 -18.67 -7.83
C LEU A 66 13.57 -18.58 -8.28
N ASP A 67 14.47 -18.05 -7.44
CA ASP A 67 15.90 -17.82 -7.72
C ASP A 67 16.11 -17.29 -9.14
N LEU A 68 15.31 -16.28 -9.53
CA LEU A 68 15.25 -15.82 -10.91
C LEU A 68 16.61 -15.28 -11.33
N PRO A 69 17.39 -16.00 -12.15
CA PRO A 69 18.68 -15.53 -12.58
C PRO A 69 18.42 -14.43 -13.60
N VAL A 70 18.49 -13.17 -13.17
CA VAL A 70 18.28 -11.99 -14.01
C VAL A 70 19.20 -12.03 -15.25
N THR A 71 20.33 -12.73 -15.16
CA THR A 71 21.27 -12.99 -16.26
C THR A 71 20.69 -13.82 -17.40
N ASP A 72 19.66 -14.63 -17.15
CA ASP A 72 19.06 -15.53 -18.14
C ASP A 72 17.77 -14.93 -18.75
N TRP A 73 17.39 -13.73 -18.33
CA TRP A 73 16.19 -13.06 -18.83
C TRP A 73 16.45 -12.45 -20.21
N ASP A 74 15.48 -12.62 -21.11
CA ASP A 74 15.51 -11.86 -22.35
C ASP A 74 15.22 -10.36 -22.11
N GLU A 75 15.63 -9.52 -23.06
CA GLU A 75 15.49 -8.06 -22.98
C GLU A 75 14.03 -7.63 -22.72
N LYS A 76 13.07 -8.38 -23.26
CA LYS A 76 11.64 -8.08 -23.10
C LYS A 76 11.14 -8.35 -21.69
N TRP A 77 11.57 -9.44 -21.04
CA TRP A 77 11.21 -9.73 -19.66
C TRP A 77 11.88 -8.75 -18.68
N MET A 78 13.11 -8.32 -18.98
CA MET A 78 13.75 -7.23 -18.24
C MET A 78 12.97 -5.92 -18.33
N ASP A 79 12.55 -5.52 -19.54
CA ASP A 79 11.74 -4.33 -19.74
C ASP A 79 10.40 -4.38 -18.98
N VAL A 80 9.70 -5.51 -19.03
CA VAL A 80 8.43 -5.71 -18.31
C VAL A 80 8.61 -5.63 -16.80
N TYR A 81 9.66 -6.25 -16.26
CA TYR A 81 9.95 -6.19 -14.83
C TYR A 81 10.28 -4.77 -14.36
N LEU A 82 11.10 -4.04 -15.13
CA LEU A 82 11.45 -2.66 -14.83
C LEU A 82 10.23 -1.74 -14.90
N ASP A 83 9.37 -1.88 -15.91
CA ASP A 83 8.12 -1.11 -16.02
C ASP A 83 7.18 -1.35 -14.82
N ILE A 84 7.00 -2.61 -14.41
CA ILE A 84 6.19 -2.94 -13.22
C ILE A 84 6.84 -2.36 -11.95
N SER A 85 8.17 -2.44 -11.82
CA SER A 85 8.90 -1.92 -10.67
C SER A 85 8.76 -0.41 -10.54
N VAL A 86 8.81 0.33 -11.66
CA VAL A 86 8.59 1.78 -11.69
C VAL A 86 7.18 2.12 -11.23
N LYS A 87 6.16 1.42 -11.76
CA LYS A 87 4.75 1.64 -11.34
C LYS A 87 4.55 1.38 -9.85
N LEU A 88 5.18 0.34 -9.31
CA LEU A 88 5.12 0.04 -7.87
C LEU A 88 5.81 1.12 -7.03
N LEU A 89 6.94 1.65 -7.52
CA LEU A 89 7.64 2.75 -6.86
C LEU A 89 6.78 4.03 -6.85
N ASP A 90 6.11 4.35 -7.96
CA ASP A 90 5.20 5.51 -8.05
C ASP A 90 4.05 5.41 -7.05
N ILE A 91 3.45 4.22 -6.92
CA ILE A 91 2.42 3.95 -5.92
C ILE A 91 2.98 4.15 -4.51
N SER A 92 4.16 3.62 -4.21
CA SER A 92 4.83 3.74 -2.91
C SER A 92 5.13 5.21 -2.56
N ASN A 93 5.56 6.00 -3.55
CA ASN A 93 5.80 7.43 -3.39
C ASN A 93 4.51 8.19 -3.10
N ALA A 94 3.43 7.92 -3.84
CA ALA A 94 2.13 8.52 -3.60
C ALA A 94 1.64 8.22 -2.17
N PHE A 95 1.69 6.95 -1.75
CA PHE A 95 1.33 6.56 -0.38
C PHE A 95 2.17 7.25 0.69
N THR A 96 3.49 7.35 0.48
CA THR A 96 4.38 8.02 1.43
C THR A 96 4.04 9.51 1.56
N SER A 97 3.70 10.17 0.44
CA SER A 97 3.24 11.56 0.43
C SER A 97 1.95 11.76 1.22
N GLU A 98 0.96 10.88 1.00
CA GLU A 98 -0.33 10.89 1.71
C GLU A 98 -0.15 10.68 3.22
N LEU A 99 0.67 9.69 3.60
CA LEU A 99 0.97 9.41 5.00
C LEU A 99 1.66 10.60 5.68
N THR A 100 2.62 11.23 5.00
CA THR A 100 3.31 12.43 5.50
C THR A 100 2.32 13.57 5.73
N ARG A 101 1.40 13.79 4.79
CA ARG A 101 0.35 14.81 4.93
C ARG A 101 -0.58 14.52 6.09
N LEU A 102 -0.95 13.27 6.32
CA LEU A 102 -1.76 12.86 7.46
C LEU A 102 -1.05 13.12 8.79
N ILE A 103 0.23 12.76 8.90
CA ILE A 103 1.05 13.00 10.10
C ILE A 103 1.14 14.51 10.40
N GLN A 104 1.37 15.33 9.37
CA GLN A 104 1.40 16.78 9.53
C GLN A 104 0.05 17.35 9.98
N GLY A 105 -1.06 16.83 9.43
CA GLY A 105 -2.41 17.18 9.88
C GLY A 105 -2.63 16.82 11.35
N HIS A 106 -2.20 15.64 11.78
CA HIS A 106 -2.28 15.22 13.18
C HIS A 106 -1.49 16.15 14.12
N LEU A 107 -0.27 16.52 13.73
CA LEU A 107 0.56 17.49 14.47
C LEU A 107 -0.13 18.86 14.62
N MET A 108 -0.75 19.36 13.54
CA MET A 108 -1.50 20.62 13.59
C MET A 108 -2.72 20.53 14.51
N LEU A 109 -3.45 19.42 14.47
CA LEU A 109 -4.59 19.20 15.38
C LEU A 109 -4.14 19.15 16.85
N GLN A 110 -3.05 18.44 17.15
CA GLN A 110 -2.46 18.41 18.49
C GLN A 110 -2.03 19.80 18.96
N TYR A 111 -1.40 20.58 18.06
CA TYR A 111 -1.01 21.96 18.37
C TYR A 111 -2.22 22.84 18.69
N VAL A 112 -3.27 22.79 17.87
CA VAL A 112 -4.50 23.56 18.09
C VAL A 112 -5.16 23.14 19.40
N LEU A 113 -5.28 21.83 19.67
CA LEU A 113 -5.85 21.28 20.90
C LEU A 113 -5.10 21.81 22.14
N HIS A 114 -3.78 21.69 22.16
CA HIS A 114 -2.95 22.19 23.26
C HIS A 114 -3.13 23.71 23.45
N LYS A 115 -3.21 24.47 22.35
CA LYS A 115 -3.44 25.91 22.42
C LYS A 115 -4.81 26.21 23.03
N LEU A 116 -5.83 25.47 22.64
CA LEU A 116 -7.20 25.53 23.18
C LEU A 116 -7.25 25.28 24.68
N GLU A 117 -6.58 24.22 25.14
CA GLU A 117 -6.49 23.87 26.56
C GLU A 117 -5.73 24.93 27.37
N SER A 118 -4.78 25.62 26.74
CA SER A 118 -4.01 26.70 27.36
C SER A 118 -4.69 28.09 27.34
N TYR A 119 -5.78 28.26 26.59
CA TYR A 119 -6.48 29.54 26.47
C TYR A 119 -7.36 29.85 27.68
N SER A 120 -7.36 31.11 28.14
CA SER A 120 -8.42 31.60 29.03
C SER A 120 -9.74 31.70 28.25
N PRO A 121 -10.91 31.65 28.92
CA PRO A 121 -12.22 31.71 28.27
C PRO A 121 -12.40 32.92 27.33
N GLU A 122 -11.80 34.08 27.64
CA GLU A 122 -11.87 35.27 26.79
C GLU A 122 -11.02 35.17 25.51
N GLN A 123 -9.88 34.47 25.58
CA GLN A 123 -9.00 34.29 24.43
C GLN A 123 -9.58 33.26 23.45
N PHE A 124 -10.23 32.22 23.98
CA PHE A 124 -10.97 31.25 23.18
C PHE A 124 -12.11 31.91 22.38
N THR A 125 -12.98 32.69 23.03
CA THR A 125 -14.11 33.38 22.36
C THR A 125 -13.67 34.36 21.28
N ARG A 126 -12.51 35.02 21.46
CA ARG A 126 -11.92 35.91 20.44
C ARG A 126 -11.35 35.15 19.23
N ALA A 127 -10.74 33.99 19.48
CA ALA A 127 -10.23 33.14 18.41
C ALA A 127 -11.38 32.51 17.60
N SER A 128 -12.45 32.05 18.27
CA SER A 128 -13.65 31.49 17.62
C SER A 128 -14.32 32.51 16.68
N SER A 129 -14.53 33.74 17.16
CA SER A 129 -15.15 34.80 16.36
C SER A 129 -14.30 35.29 15.18
N SER A 130 -13.00 34.94 15.12
CA SER A 130 -12.13 35.26 13.99
C SER A 130 -12.07 34.14 12.94
N LEU A 131 -12.59 32.95 13.23
CA LEU A 131 -12.66 31.81 12.31
C LEU A 131 -13.98 31.78 11.51
N ASP A 132 -15.03 32.44 12.03
CA ASP A 132 -16.38 32.48 11.46
C ASP A 132 -16.59 33.61 10.40
N ASN A 133 -15.53 34.32 9.99
CA ASN A 133 -15.51 35.30 8.89
C ASN A 133 -14.68 34.77 7.70
#